data_AF-A0A484X8R7-F1
#
_entry.id   AF-A0A484X8R7-F1
#
_cell.length_a   1.000
_cell.length_b   1.000
_cell.length_c   1.000
_cell.angle_alpha   90.00
_cell.angle_beta   90.00
_cell.angle_gamma   90.00
#
_symmetry.space_group_name_H-M   'P 1'
#
loop_
_entity.id
_entity.type
_entity.pdbx_description
1 polymer ?
#
loop_
_entity_poly.entity_id
_entity_poly.type
_entity_poly.pdbx_seq_one_letter_code
_entity_poly.pdbx_strand_id
1 'polypeptide(L)'
;MSVIENLPPGNVELRQAIARRYALQGITISPDEIVITAGALEALNLSLQAVTEPGDWVIVENPCFYGALQALERLRLKALSVATDIKEGIDLQALELALQEYPVKSVLADD
;
A
#
# COMPACT_ATOMS: atom_id res chain seq x y z
N MET A 1 -9.23 5.31 28.56
CA MET A 1 -8.38 4.77 27.48
C MET A 1 -6.96 4.75 27.99
N SER A 2 -6.42 3.54 28.19
CA SER A 2 -5.03 3.36 28.63
C SER A 2 -4.11 3.49 27.41
N VAL A 3 -2.99 4.22 27.54
CA VAL A 3 -1.98 4.34 26.47
C VAL A 3 -1.46 2.97 26.02
N ILE A 4 -1.44 1.99 26.93
CA ILE A 4 -1.01 0.62 26.66
C ILE A 4 -1.91 -0.07 25.63
N GLU A 5 -3.21 0.22 25.63
CA GLU A 5 -4.17 -0.39 24.70
C GLU A 5 -3.94 0.01 23.25
N ASN A 6 -3.28 1.15 23.01
CA ASN A 6 -3.02 1.68 21.67
C ASN A 6 -1.58 1.44 21.19
N LEU A 7 -0.74 0.75 21.97
CA LEU A 7 0.60 0.36 21.51
C LEU A 7 0.49 -0.61 20.32
N PRO A 8 1.47 -0.63 19.40
CA PRO A 8 1.50 -1.57 18.29
C PRO A 8 1.25 -3.02 18.74
N PRO A 9 0.41 -3.80 18.03
CA PRO A 9 -0.17 -3.49 16.71
C PRO A 9 -1.45 -2.64 16.76
N GLY A 10 -1.81 -2.07 17.91
CA GLY A 10 -2.97 -1.21 18.12
C GLY A 10 -4.11 -1.91 18.87
N ASN A 11 -5.15 -1.13 19.18
CA ASN A 11 -6.27 -1.56 20.01
C ASN A 11 -6.94 -2.84 19.49
N VAL A 12 -7.02 -3.85 20.35
CA VAL A 12 -7.53 -5.18 19.99
C VAL A 12 -9.00 -5.16 19.56
N GLU A 13 -9.85 -4.35 20.21
CA GLU A 13 -11.27 -4.26 19.86
C GLU A 13 -11.45 -3.62 18.48
N LEU A 14 -10.64 -2.61 18.16
CA LEU A 14 -10.60 -2.00 16.83
C LEU A 14 -10.15 -3.00 15.78
N ARG A 15 -9.05 -3.74 16.01
CA ARG A 15 -8.58 -4.78 15.07
C ARG A 15 -9.65 -5.84 14.82
N GLN A 16 -10.33 -6.30 15.86
CA GLN A 16 -11.44 -7.25 15.73
C GLN A 16 -12.63 -6.66 14.96
N ALA A 17 -12.97 -5.38 15.18
CA ALA A 17 -14.02 -4.70 14.44
C ALA A 17 -13.70 -4.59 12.94
N ILE A 18 -12.45 -4.29 12.59
CA ILE A 18 -11.97 -4.25 11.20
C ILE A 18 -12.01 -5.65 10.58
N ALA A 19 -11.52 -6.68 11.27
CA ALA A 19 -11.59 -8.07 10.80
C ALA A 19 -13.03 -8.51 10.51
N ARG A 20 -13.98 -8.18 11.40
CA ARG A 20 -15.42 -8.42 11.17
C ARG A 20 -15.95 -7.67 9.95
N ARG A 21 -15.53 -6.42 9.74
CA ARG A 21 -15.92 -5.64 8.56
C ARG A 21 -15.45 -6.30 7.27
N TYR A 22 -14.21 -6.80 7.22
CA TYR A 22 -13.70 -7.56 6.08
C TYR A 22 -14.47 -8.87 5.86
N ALA A 23 -14.84 -9.57 6.94
CA ALA A 23 -15.63 -10.80 6.83
C ALA A 23 -17.02 -10.56 6.19
N LEU A 24 -17.66 -9.41 6.45
CA LEU A 24 -18.90 -9.01 5.78
C LEU A 24 -18.72 -8.77 4.27
N GLN A 25 -17.49 -8.56 3.80
CA GLN A 25 -17.12 -8.43 2.39
C GLN A 25 -16.58 -9.75 1.80
N GLY A 26 -16.63 -10.85 2.55
CA GLY A 26 -16.13 -12.17 2.13
C GLY A 26 -14.62 -12.38 2.34
N ILE A 27 -13.93 -11.46 3.01
CA ILE A 27 -12.49 -11.54 3.27
C ILE A 27 -12.28 -12.00 4.73
N THR A 28 -11.67 -13.17 4.92
CA THR A 28 -11.33 -13.67 6.26
C THR A 28 -9.89 -13.28 6.59
N ILE A 29 -9.71 -12.40 7.57
CA ILE A 29 -8.40 -11.95 8.07
C ILE A 29 -8.36 -12.07 9.59
N SER A 30 -7.24 -12.57 10.14
CA SER A 30 -7.06 -12.60 11.59
C SER A 30 -6.88 -11.17 12.13
N PRO A 31 -7.47 -10.82 13.29
CA PRO A 31 -7.15 -9.55 13.95
C PRO A 31 -5.65 -9.36 14.19
N ASP A 32 -4.87 -10.43 14.32
CA ASP A 32 -3.41 -10.39 14.53
C ASP A 32 -2.61 -10.08 13.26
N GLU A 33 -3.26 -10.10 12.10
CA GLU A 33 -2.69 -9.67 10.81
C GLU A 33 -2.98 -8.19 10.52
N ILE A 34 -3.66 -7.49 11.43
CA ILE A 34 -4.03 -6.08 11.28
C ILE A 34 -3.12 -5.22 12.16
N VAL A 35 -2.49 -4.21 11.57
CA VAL A 35 -1.75 -3.17 12.30
C VAL A 35 -2.48 -1.84 12.16
N ILE A 36 -2.77 -1.20 13.28
CA ILE A 36 -3.37 0.13 13.31
C ILE A 36 -2.28 1.18 13.14
N THR A 37 -2.43 2.01 12.12
CA THR A 37 -1.58 3.18 11.86
C THR A 37 -2.36 4.47 12.09
N ALA A 38 -1.67 5.59 12.32
CA ALA A 38 -2.26 6.92 12.42
C ALA A 38 -2.94 7.38 11.11
N GLY A 39 -2.60 6.77 9.96
CA GLY A 39 -3.29 7.01 8.70
C GLY A 39 -2.66 6.30 7.51
N ALA A 40 -3.29 6.43 6.33
CA ALA A 40 -2.89 5.74 5.10
C ALA A 40 -1.45 6.06 4.67
N LEU A 41 -0.96 7.28 4.88
CA LEU A 41 0.42 7.64 4.53
C LEU A 41 1.45 6.92 5.43
N GLU A 42 1.17 6.75 6.73
CA GLU A 42 2.03 5.96 7.60
C GLU A 42 2.02 4.49 7.18
N ALA A 43 0.84 3.93 6.92
CA ALA A 43 0.70 2.57 6.40
C ALA A 43 1.49 2.37 5.09
N LEU A 44 1.36 3.28 4.13
CA LEU A 44 2.12 3.25 2.88
C LEU A 44 3.63 3.26 3.11
N ASN A 45 4.11 4.14 3.99
CA ASN A 45 5.54 4.23 4.30
C ASN A 45 6.07 2.96 4.99
N LEU A 46 5.29 2.34 5.88
CA LEU A 46 5.65 1.08 6.53
C LEU A 46 5.66 -0.08 5.52
N SER A 47 4.63 -0.16 4.66
CA SER A 47 4.53 -1.18 3.62
C SER A 47 5.70 -1.11 2.64
N LEU A 48 6.04 0.09 2.16
CA LEU A 48 7.20 0.26 1.27
C LEU A 48 8.50 -0.17 1.95
N GLN A 49 8.74 0.25 3.20
CA GLN A 49 9.93 -0.15 3.95
C GLN A 49 10.00 -1.66 4.22
N ALA A 50 8.85 -2.33 4.35
CA ALA A 50 8.80 -3.76 4.58
C ALA A 50 9.12 -4.59 3.32
N VAL A 51 8.83 -4.06 2.12
CA VAL A 51 8.90 -4.82 0.86
C VAL A 51 9.96 -4.32 -0.12
N THR A 52 10.61 -3.18 0.12
CA THR A 52 11.57 -2.57 -0.81
C THR A 52 12.88 -2.15 -0.13
N GLU A 53 13.92 -2.01 -0.94
CA GLU A 53 15.22 -1.44 -0.58
C GLU A 53 15.56 -0.23 -1.47
N PRO A 54 16.42 0.71 -1.02
CA PRO A 54 16.87 1.82 -1.84
C PRO A 54 17.37 1.39 -3.22
N GLY A 55 16.80 1.98 -4.28
CA GLY A 55 17.12 1.66 -5.68
C GLY A 55 16.16 0.68 -6.37
N ASP A 56 15.26 0.04 -5.61
CA ASP A 56 14.19 -0.81 -6.16
C ASP A 56 13.20 -0.01 -7.00
N TRP A 57 12.58 -0.70 -7.96
CA TRP A 57 11.56 -0.15 -8.84
C TRP A 57 10.17 -0.38 -8.27
N VAL A 58 9.37 0.68 -8.22
CA VAL A 58 7.97 0.64 -7.78
C VAL A 58 7.11 1.24 -8.88
N ILE A 59 6.09 0.50 -9.30
CA ILE A 59 5.10 1.01 -10.24
C ILE A 59 4.13 1.93 -9.50
N VAL A 60 3.79 3.05 -10.14
CA VAL A 60 2.73 3.97 -9.72
C VAL A 60 1.81 4.25 -10.89
N GLU A 61 0.55 4.55 -10.60
CA GLU A 61 -0.40 5.01 -11.61
C GLU A 61 -0.10 6.43 -12.08
N ASN A 62 -0.73 6.84 -13.17
CA ASN A 62 -0.68 8.21 -13.67
C ASN A 62 -2.07 8.60 -14.19
N PRO A 63 -2.78 9.53 -13.51
CA PRO A 63 -2.33 10.30 -12.35
C PRO A 63 -2.20 9.46 -11.07
N CYS A 64 -1.32 9.86 -10.14
CA CYS A 64 -1.16 9.22 -8.82
C CYS A 64 -1.16 10.27 -7.71
N PHE A 65 -1.62 9.87 -6.51
CA PHE A 65 -1.51 10.66 -5.30
C PHE A 65 -0.07 11.12 -5.01
N TYR A 66 0.14 12.44 -4.96
CA TYR A 66 1.48 13.02 -4.80
C TYR A 66 2.23 12.54 -3.55
N GLY A 67 1.53 12.17 -2.47
CA GLY A 67 2.15 11.66 -1.26
C GLY A 67 2.85 10.30 -1.46
N ALA A 68 2.42 9.50 -2.44
CA ALA A 68 3.10 8.28 -2.82
C ALA A 68 4.46 8.57 -3.46
N LEU A 69 4.52 9.54 -4.38
CA LEU A 69 5.77 9.97 -5.01
C LEU A 69 6.77 10.51 -3.98
N GLN A 70 6.30 11.29 -3.00
CA GLN A 70 7.13 11.77 -1.89
C GLN A 70 7.67 10.62 -1.02
N ALA A 71 6.86 9.59 -0.77
CA ALA A 71 7.29 8.41 -0.01
C ALA A 71 8.38 7.62 -0.76
N LEU A 72 8.21 7.43 -2.08
CA LEU A 72 9.20 6.76 -2.94
C LEU A 72 10.53 7.53 -2.97
N GLU A 73 10.48 8.84 -3.17
CA GLU A 73 11.68 9.70 -3.19
C GLU A 73 12.44 9.62 -1.86
N ARG A 74 11.73 9.74 -0.73
CA ARG A 74 12.33 9.66 0.62
C ARG A 74 13.05 8.34 0.86
N LEU A 75 12.52 7.24 0.32
CA LEU A 75 13.08 5.90 0.43
C LEU A 75 14.12 5.59 -0.66
N ARG A 76 14.42 6.55 -1.56
CA ARG A 76 15.33 6.41 -2.70
C ARG A 76 14.91 5.29 -3.67
N LEU A 77 13.60 5.14 -3.86
CA LEU A 77 13.01 4.19 -4.78
C LEU A 77 12.86 4.82 -6.17
N LYS A 78 12.79 3.98 -7.20
CA LYS A 78 12.59 4.41 -8.59
C LYS A 78 11.12 4.24 -8.95
N ALA A 79 10.43 5.34 -9.21
CA ALA A 79 9.05 5.30 -9.68
C ALA A 79 9.00 4.99 -11.18
N LEU A 80 8.19 3.99 -11.56
CA LEU A 80 7.82 3.69 -12.94
C LEU A 80 6.34 3.97 -13.12
N SER A 81 5.98 4.95 -13.94
CA SER A 81 4.58 5.34 -14.12
C SER A 81 3.90 4.49 -15.19
N VAL A 82 2.71 3.98 -14.88
CA VAL A 82 1.78 3.37 -15.85
C VAL A 82 0.55 4.26 -15.96
N ALA A 83 0.05 4.48 -17.19
CA ALA A 83 -1.14 5.29 -17.40
C ALA A 83 -2.39 4.62 -16.82
N THR A 84 -3.25 5.42 -16.21
CA THR A 84 -4.57 5.02 -15.71
C THR A 84 -5.65 5.81 -16.42
N ASP A 85 -6.72 5.12 -16.81
CA ASP A 85 -7.95 5.72 -17.31
C ASP A 85 -9.03 5.73 -16.20
N ILE A 86 -9.86 6.77 -16.19
CA ILE A 86 -10.89 6.96 -15.15
C ILE A 86 -11.98 5.87 -15.20
N LYS A 87 -12.22 5.27 -16.37
CA LYS A 87 -13.25 4.24 -16.56
C LYS A 87 -12.67 2.84 -16.52
N GLU A 88 -11.54 2.64 -17.19
CA GLU A 88 -10.95 1.32 -17.38
C GLU A 88 -9.87 0.96 -16.34
N GLY A 89 -9.42 1.93 -15.53
CA GLY A 89 -8.37 1.73 -14.53
C GLY A 89 -6.97 1.72 -15.16
N ILE A 90 -6.04 1.04 -14.50
CA ILE A 90 -4.65 0.92 -14.95
C ILE A 90 -4.55 0.18 -16.30
N ASP A 91 -3.70 0.68 -17.21
CA ASP A 91 -3.39 0.00 -18.47
C ASP A 91 -2.65 -1.31 -18.20
N LEU A 92 -3.39 -2.43 -18.25
CA LEU A 92 -2.86 -3.77 -17.98
C LEU A 92 -1.80 -4.22 -18.99
N GLN A 93 -1.85 -3.76 -20.24
CA GLN A 93 -0.84 -4.12 -21.25
C GLN A 93 0.47 -3.38 -20.97
N ALA A 94 0.39 -2.10 -20.63
CA ALA A 94 1.55 -1.32 -20.20
C ALA A 94 2.13 -1.83 -18.87
N LEU A 95 1.28 -2.24 -17.92
CA LEU A 95 1.69 -2.86 -16.67
C LEU A 95 2.44 -4.18 -16.92
N GLU A 96 1.91 -5.06 -17.77
CA GLU A 96 2.55 -6.33 -18.11
C GLU A 96 3.93 -6.10 -18.76
N LEU A 97 4.03 -5.16 -19.70
CA LEU A 97 5.30 -4.81 -20.33
C LEU A 97 6.31 -4.27 -19.30
N ALA A 98 5.87 -3.39 -18.41
CA ALA A 98 6.71 -2.83 -17.34
C ALA A 98 7.27 -3.92 -16.40
N LEU A 99 6.44 -4.90 -16.03
CA LEU A 99 6.86 -6.03 -15.19
C LEU A 99 7.86 -6.97 -15.91
N GLN A 100 7.85 -7.01 -17.24
CA GLN A 100 8.81 -7.80 -18.03
C GLN A 100 10.14 -7.06 -18.23
N GLU A 101 10.11 -5.74 -18.41
CA GLU A 101 11.29 -4.92 -18.72
C GLU A 101 12.10 -4.51 -17.48
N TYR A 102 11.45 -4.35 -16.33
CA TYR A 102 12.07 -3.84 -15.11
C TYR A 102 11.94 -4.85 -13.95
N PRO A 103 12.93 -4.91 -13.04
CA PRO A 103 12.83 -5.73 -11.82
C PRO A 103 11.96 -5.01 -10.79
N VAL A 104 10.66 -4.93 -11.07
CA VAL A 104 9.67 -4.26 -10.23
C VAL A 104 9.46 -5.03 -8.93
N LYS A 105 9.51 -4.31 -7.80
CA LYS A 105 9.38 -4.88 -6.47
C LYS A 105 7.96 -4.80 -5.92
N SER A 106 7.25 -3.73 -6.24
CA SER A 106 5.87 -3.51 -5.81
C SER A 106 5.11 -2.59 -6.79
N VAL A 107 3.79 -2.61 -6.67
CA VAL A 107 2.86 -1.76 -7.42
C VAL A 107 2.02 -0.98 -6.41
N LEU A 108 1.89 0.33 -6.60
CA LEU A 108 0.97 1.19 -5.86
C LEU A 108 -0.20 1.55 -6.79
N ALA A 109 -1.39 1.01 -6.47
CA ALA A 109 -2.65 1.29 -7.12
C ALA A 109 -3.61 2.00 -6.15
N ASP A 110 -4.41 2.96 -6.62
CA ASP A 110 -5.33 3.77 -5.78
C ASP A 110 -6.83 3.52 -5.96
N ASP A 111 -7.19 2.58 -6.85
CA ASP A 111 -8.55 2.13 -7.20
C ASP A 111 -9.45 1.61 -6.06
#